data_AF-A0A316GCV0-F1
#
_entry.id   AF-A0A316GCV0-F1
#
_cell.length_a   1.000
_cell.length_b   1.000
_cell.length_c   1.000
_cell.angle_alpha   90.00
_cell.angle_beta   90.00
_cell.angle_gamma   90.00
#
_symmetry.space_group_name_H-M   'P 1'
#
loop_
_entity.id
_entity.type
_entity.pdbx_description
1 polymer ?
#
loop_
_entity_poly.entity_id
_entity_poly.type
_entity_poly.pdbx_seq_one_letter_code
_entity_poly.pdbx_strand_id
1 'polypeptide(L)'
;MRADQHKMRPVFFGENSKPSLQYEIDAWHPGWAPDLEIEAGRAWMGNEVYRDRIQALVMVELNYLFLAVPLGYRYKSGGRNTVSRDYANAVWVCDALYGHSRITMHYSLCVIGY
;
A
#
# COMPACT_ATOMS: atom_id res chain seq x y z
N MET A 1 -3.53 5.07 26.39
CA MET A 1 -3.16 5.58 25.06
C MET A 1 -4.34 5.35 24.13
N ARG A 2 -4.70 6.32 23.29
CA ARG A 2 -5.89 6.22 22.40
C ARG A 2 -5.55 5.35 21.19
N ALA A 3 -6.46 4.45 20.83
CA ALA A 3 -6.29 3.45 19.76
C ALA A 3 -5.97 4.05 18.37
N ASP A 4 -6.32 5.33 18.14
CA ASP A 4 -6.21 5.95 16.81
C ASP A 4 -4.79 6.42 16.44
N GLN A 5 -3.87 6.53 17.40
CA GLN A 5 -2.49 6.98 17.10
C GLN A 5 -1.65 5.94 16.34
N HIS A 6 -2.08 4.68 16.31
CA HIS A 6 -1.30 3.60 15.69
C HIS A 6 -1.44 3.53 14.16
N LYS A 7 -2.44 4.20 13.58
CA LYS A 7 -2.71 4.18 12.14
C LYS A 7 -2.11 5.35 11.36
N MET A 8 -1.51 6.33 12.04
CA MET A 8 -0.91 7.48 11.37
C MET A 8 0.60 7.30 11.29
N ARG A 9 1.14 7.19 10.07
CA ARG A 9 2.57 7.03 9.81
C ARG A 9 3.19 8.37 9.43
N PRO A 10 4.20 8.85 10.17
CA PRO A 10 4.85 10.12 9.87
C PRO A 10 5.68 10.02 8.58
N VAL A 11 5.68 11.13 7.84
CA VAL A 11 6.48 11.35 6.63
C VAL A 11 7.48 12.48 6.87
N PHE A 12 6.99 13.62 7.37
CA PHE A 12 7.81 14.76 7.75
C PHE A 12 7.56 15.16 9.19
N PHE A 13 8.58 15.76 9.80
CA PHE A 13 8.52 16.33 11.14
C PHE A 13 8.73 17.85 11.07
N GLY A 14 7.90 18.58 11.82
CA GLY A 14 8.02 20.02 12.01
C GLY A 14 8.60 20.36 13.39
N GLU A 15 8.14 21.49 13.95
CA GLU A 15 8.61 21.97 15.26
C GLU A 15 8.38 20.95 16.37
N ASN A 16 9.38 20.85 17.27
CA ASN A 16 9.36 19.94 18.42
C ASN A 16 9.16 18.46 18.04
N SER A 17 9.69 18.05 16.88
CA SER A 17 9.60 16.67 16.37
C SER A 17 8.16 16.17 16.20
N LYS A 18 7.19 17.09 16.05
CA LYS A 18 5.81 16.72 15.77
C LYS A 18 5.65 16.41 14.28
N PRO A 19 4.97 15.32 13.90
CA PRO A 19 4.69 15.05 12.50
C PRO A 19 3.96 16.25 11.85
N SER A 20 4.50 16.75 10.74
CA SER A 20 3.88 17.81 9.92
C SER A 20 3.10 17.23 8.72
N LEU A 21 3.45 16.01 8.30
CA LEU A 21 2.71 15.20 7.33
C LEU A 21 2.67 13.76 7.81
N GLN A 22 1.47 13.17 7.74
CA GLN A 22 1.22 11.78 8.08
C GLN A 22 0.29 11.16 7.03
N TYR A 23 0.43 9.86 6.81
CA TYR A 23 -0.53 9.07 6.06
C TYR A 23 -1.22 8.08 6.98
N GLU A 24 -2.50 7.83 6.71
CA GLU A 24 -3.26 6.78 7.38
C GLU A 24 -2.97 5.45 6.70
N ILE A 25 -2.83 4.39 7.50
CA ILE A 25 -2.65 3.01 7.05
C ILE A 25 -3.74 2.12 7.64
N ASP A 26 -4.02 0.98 7.00
CA ASP A 26 -5.08 0.10 7.48
C ASP A 26 -4.74 -0.56 8.82
N ALA A 27 -3.50 -1.04 8.98
CA ALA A 27 -3.02 -1.65 10.22
C ALA A 27 -1.50 -1.60 10.40
N TRP A 28 -1.07 -1.62 11.66
CA TRP A 28 0.34 -1.65 12.06
C TRP A 28 0.59 -2.56 13.27
N HIS A 29 1.76 -3.19 13.30
CA HIS A 29 2.19 -4.01 14.44
C HIS A 29 3.53 -3.54 15.05
N PRO A 30 3.57 -3.11 16.32
CA PRO A 30 4.77 -2.52 16.94
C PRO A 30 5.96 -3.47 17.07
N GLY A 31 5.71 -4.78 17.21
CA GLY A 31 6.79 -5.75 17.44
C GLY A 31 7.60 -6.10 16.20
N TRP A 32 7.02 -5.99 15.01
CA TRP A 32 7.65 -6.39 13.74
C TRP A 32 7.82 -5.21 12.77
N ALA A 33 7.27 -4.04 13.13
CA ALA A 33 7.13 -2.86 12.29
C ALA A 33 6.61 -3.11 10.84
N PRO A 34 5.61 -3.98 10.59
CA PRO A 34 4.97 -4.04 9.30
C PRO A 34 3.79 -3.07 9.24
N ASP A 35 3.73 -2.27 8.18
CA ASP A 35 2.49 -1.61 7.79
C ASP A 35 1.74 -2.58 6.86
N LEU A 36 0.45 -2.76 7.10
CA LEU A 36 -0.47 -3.59 6.32
C LEU A 36 -1.48 -2.68 5.65
N GLU A 37 -1.61 -2.83 4.33
CA GLU A 37 -2.63 -2.19 3.50
C GLU A 37 -3.51 -3.27 2.86
N ILE A 38 -4.81 -3.07 2.95
CA ILE A 38 -5.85 -3.99 2.48
C ILE A 38 -6.63 -3.31 1.37
N GLU A 39 -6.39 -3.75 0.15
CA GLU A 39 -7.01 -3.17 -1.03
C GLU A 39 -8.30 -3.91 -1.36
N ALA A 40 -9.44 -3.35 -0.95
CA ALA A 40 -10.75 -3.92 -1.24
C ALA A 40 -11.41 -3.28 -2.46
N GLY A 41 -11.67 -4.08 -3.50
CA GLY A 41 -12.57 -3.71 -4.60
C GLY A 41 -11.87 -3.17 -5.84
N ARG A 42 -12.25 -1.98 -6.32
CA ARG A 42 -11.76 -1.38 -7.57
C ARG A 42 -10.33 -0.83 -7.47
N ALA A 43 -9.51 -1.32 -6.53
CA ALA A 43 -8.19 -0.79 -6.21
C ALA A 43 -7.27 -0.63 -7.43
N TRP A 44 -7.33 -1.58 -8.37
CA TRP A 44 -6.63 -1.44 -9.64
C TRP A 44 -7.17 -0.29 -10.51
N MET A 45 -8.51 -0.17 -10.64
CA MET A 45 -9.14 0.90 -11.42
C MET A 45 -9.03 2.28 -10.76
N GLY A 46 -8.81 2.33 -9.44
CA GLY A 46 -8.68 3.55 -8.65
C GLY A 46 -7.25 4.05 -8.46
N ASN A 47 -6.23 3.34 -8.98
CA ASN A 47 -4.82 3.57 -8.69
C ASN A 47 -4.46 3.50 -7.20
N GLU A 48 -5.29 2.87 -6.36
CA GLU A 48 -5.09 2.78 -4.90
C GLU A 48 -3.76 2.09 -4.62
N VAL A 49 -3.52 0.98 -5.34
CA VAL A 49 -2.26 0.24 -5.26
C VAL A 49 -1.05 1.14 -5.53
N TYR A 50 -1.12 2.04 -6.52
CA TYR A 50 0.01 2.96 -6.80
C TYR A 50 0.18 4.00 -5.71
N ARG A 51 -0.91 4.59 -5.22
CA ARG A 51 -0.90 5.60 -4.16
C ARG A 51 -0.23 5.04 -2.91
N ASP A 52 -0.67 3.87 -2.46
CA ASP A 52 -0.24 3.29 -1.18
C ASP A 52 1.27 2.94 -1.23
N ARG A 53 1.76 2.47 -2.38
CA ARG A 53 3.20 2.25 -2.61
C ARG A 53 4.05 3.51 -2.60
N ILE A 54 3.55 4.61 -3.18
CA ILE A 54 4.24 5.90 -3.18
C ILE A 54 4.22 6.53 -1.78
N GLN A 55 3.13 6.38 -1.04
CA GLN A 55 3.04 6.82 0.35
C GLN A 55 3.98 6.03 1.24
N ALA A 56 3.99 4.70 1.13
CA ALA A 56 4.91 3.80 1.83
C ALA A 56 6.38 4.16 1.61
N LEU A 57 6.76 4.58 0.39
CA LEU A 57 8.13 4.99 0.06
C LEU A 57 8.66 6.17 0.90
N VAL A 58 7.77 7.01 1.42
CA VAL A 58 8.13 8.20 2.18
C VAL A 58 7.76 8.11 3.66
N MET A 59 7.18 6.99 4.10
CA MET A 59 6.89 6.75 5.52
C MET A 59 8.16 6.45 6.30
N VAL A 60 8.22 6.97 7.51
CA VAL A 60 9.35 6.76 8.42
C VAL A 60 9.27 5.37 9.06
N GLU A 61 10.41 4.69 9.15
CA GLU A 61 10.57 3.37 9.79
C GLU A 61 9.65 2.27 9.24
N LEU A 62 9.30 2.33 7.96
CA LEU A 62 8.63 1.23 7.26
C LEU A 62 9.65 0.20 6.79
N ASN A 63 9.64 -1.00 7.38
CA ASN A 63 10.51 -2.11 6.98
C ASN A 63 9.81 -3.12 6.06
N TYR A 64 8.52 -3.34 6.28
CA TYR A 64 7.71 -4.32 5.56
C TYR A 64 6.36 -3.72 5.20
N LEU A 65 5.97 -3.86 3.93
CA LEU A 65 4.62 -3.55 3.46
C LEU A 65 3.93 -4.86 3.07
N PHE A 66 2.77 -5.11 3.65
CA PHE A 66 1.87 -6.17 3.20
C PHE A 66 0.74 -5.57 2.41
N LEU A 67 0.53 -6.07 1.19
CA LEU A 67 -0.49 -5.57 0.27
C LEU A 67 -1.45 -6.72 -0.06
N ALA A 68 -2.64 -6.72 0.56
CA ALA A 68 -3.67 -7.70 0.26
C ALA A 68 -4.54 -7.23 -0.90
N VAL A 69 -4.58 -7.98 -2.01
CA VAL A 69 -5.28 -7.61 -3.26
C VAL A 69 -6.21 -8.77 -3.70
N PRO A 70 -7.45 -8.49 -4.14
CA PRO A 70 -8.33 -9.52 -4.65
C PRO A 70 -7.75 -10.18 -5.91
N LEU A 71 -7.99 -11.47 -6.10
CA LEU A 71 -7.58 -12.19 -7.32
C LEU A 71 -8.16 -11.54 -8.59
N GLY A 72 -9.36 -10.98 -8.49
CA GLY A 72 -9.98 -10.20 -9.54
C GLY A 72 -11.31 -9.60 -9.13
N TYR A 73 -11.66 -8.47 -9.73
CA TYR A 73 -12.91 -7.78 -9.45
C TYR A 73 -13.89 -7.94 -10.61
N ARG A 74 -15.13 -8.36 -10.29
CA ARG A 74 -16.21 -8.50 -11.29
C ARG A 74 -16.92 -7.17 -11.46
N TYR A 75 -17.01 -6.68 -12.68
CA TYR A 75 -17.69 -5.42 -13.00
C TYR A 75 -18.38 -5.50 -14.37
N LYS A 76 -19.24 -4.52 -14.64
CA LYS A 76 -19.86 -4.36 -15.96
C LYS A 76 -19.10 -3.33 -16.78
N SER A 77 -18.71 -3.70 -17.99
CA SER A 77 -18.12 -2.80 -18.99
C SER A 77 -18.92 -2.90 -20.28
N GLY A 78 -19.49 -1.78 -20.74
CA GLY A 78 -20.33 -1.77 -21.96
C GLY A 78 -21.49 -2.77 -21.92
N GLY A 79 -22.09 -3.00 -20.74
CA GLY A 79 -23.18 -3.97 -20.54
C GLY A 79 -22.74 -5.44 -20.43
N ARG A 80 -21.47 -5.77 -20.63
CA ARG A 80 -20.93 -7.13 -20.46
C ARG A 80 -20.31 -7.33 -19.09
N ASN A 81 -20.44 -8.54 -18.55
CA ASN A 81 -19.72 -8.93 -17.33
C ASN A 81 -18.24 -9.15 -17.68
N THR A 82 -17.36 -8.44 -16.99
CA THR A 82 -15.91 -8.51 -17.13
C THR A 82 -15.29 -8.77 -15.76
N VAL A 83 -14.10 -9.37 -15.74
CA VAL A 83 -13.32 -9.60 -14.53
C VAL A 83 -11.95 -8.96 -14.72
N SER A 84 -11.54 -8.09 -13.82
CA SER A 84 -10.19 -7.55 -13.79
C SER A 84 -9.22 -8.58 -13.18
N ARG A 85 -7.92 -8.42 -13.44
CA ARG A 85 -6.86 -9.30 -12.92
C ARG A 85 -6.04 -8.55 -11.88
N ASP A 86 -6.68 -8.10 -10.81
CA ASP A 86 -6.12 -7.09 -9.90
C ASP A 86 -4.84 -7.58 -9.22
N TYR A 87 -4.84 -8.78 -8.65
CA TYR A 87 -3.63 -9.39 -8.07
C TYR A 87 -2.48 -9.48 -9.09
N ALA A 88 -2.75 -10.00 -10.30
CA ALA A 88 -1.70 -10.15 -11.33
C ALA A 88 -1.15 -8.79 -11.78
N ASN A 89 -2.02 -7.78 -11.90
CA ASN A 89 -1.63 -6.43 -12.25
C ASN A 89 -0.81 -5.77 -11.12
N ALA A 90 -1.20 -5.99 -9.86
CA ALA A 90 -0.45 -5.51 -8.70
C ALA A 90 0.97 -6.10 -8.68
N VAL A 91 1.10 -7.42 -8.82
CA VAL A 91 2.39 -8.12 -8.92
C VAL A 91 3.23 -7.56 -10.07
N TRP A 92 2.66 -7.42 -11.27
CA TRP A 92 3.40 -6.92 -12.44
C TRP A 92 4.01 -5.53 -12.20
N VAL A 93 3.27 -4.64 -11.56
CA VAL A 93 3.79 -3.31 -11.21
C VAL A 93 4.84 -3.39 -10.11
N CYS A 94 4.65 -4.25 -9.11
CA CYS A 94 5.63 -4.44 -8.05
C CYS A 94 6.95 -4.99 -8.60
N ASP A 95 6.89 -5.98 -9.49
CA ASP A 95 8.05 -6.52 -10.18
C ASP A 95 8.79 -5.43 -10.97
N ALA A 96 8.04 -4.56 -11.66
CA ALA A 96 8.65 -3.44 -12.38
C ALA A 96 9.33 -2.43 -11.45
N LEU A 97 8.79 -2.15 -10.27
CA LEU A 97 9.39 -1.21 -9.32
C LEU A 97 10.61 -1.82 -8.60
N TYR A 98 10.48 -3.06 -8.12
CA TYR A 98 11.52 -3.76 -7.36
C TYR A 98 12.65 -4.31 -8.23
N GLY A 99 12.37 -4.61 -9.51
CA GLY A 99 13.36 -5.11 -10.46
C GLY A 99 14.14 -4.02 -11.21
N HIS A 100 13.79 -2.74 -11.03
CA HIS A 100 14.35 -1.65 -11.81
C HIS A 100 15.45 -0.88 -11.05
N SER A 101 16.49 -0.40 -11.75
CA SER A 101 17.65 0.26 -11.12
C SER A 101 17.47 1.75 -10.77
N ARG A 102 16.52 2.44 -11.42
CA ARG A 102 16.23 3.88 -11.19
C ARG A 102 15.67 4.21 -9.81
N ILE A 103 15.09 3.24 -9.11
CA ILE A 103 14.41 3.44 -7.83
C ILE A 103 14.82 2.30 -6.92
N THR A 104 15.15 2.64 -5.67
CA THR A 104 15.43 1.65 -4.63
C THR A 104 14.30 1.71 -3.64
N MET A 105 13.66 0.57 -3.41
CA MET A 105 12.59 0.43 -2.42
C MET A 105 13.23 0.23 -1.04
N HIS A 106 12.89 1.08 -0.07
CA HIS A 106 13.48 1.03 1.28
C HIS A 106 12.78 0.02 2.21
N TYR A 107 11.74 -0.64 1.73
CA TYR A 107 10.96 -1.64 2.46
C TYR A 107 10.84 -2.93 1.64
N SER A 108 10.69 -4.05 2.34
CA SER A 108 10.34 -5.33 1.73
C SER A 108 8.83 -5.40 1.48
N LEU A 109 8.41 -5.92 0.34
CA LEU A 109 7.00 -6.05 -0.03
C LEU A 109 6.56 -7.52 -0.04
N CYS A 110 5.36 -7.76 0.49
CA CYS A 110 4.63 -9.02 0.33
C CYS A 110 3.25 -8.72 -0.26
N VAL A 111 2.96 -9.25 -1.45
CA VAL A 111 1.63 -9.15 -2.07
C VAL A 111 0.85 -10.44 -1.77
N ILE A 112 -0.34 -10.29 -1.18
CA ILE A 112 -1.20 -11.40 -0.78
C ILE A 112 -2.46 -11.39 -1.66
N GLY A 113 -2.70 -12.49 -2.37
CA GLY A 113 -3.94 -12.67 -3.15
C GLY A 113 -5.05 -13.26 -2.29
N TYR A 114 -6.29 -12.75 -2.43
CA TYR A 114 -7.48 -13.29 -1.75
C TYR A 114 -8.74 -13.32 -2.63
#